data_AF-A0A9P1H4H0-F1
#
_entry.id   AF-A0A9P1H4H0-F1
#
_cell.length_a   1.000
_cell.length_b   1.000
_cell.length_c   1.000
_cell.angle_alpha   90.00
_cell.angle_beta   90.00
_cell.angle_gamma   90.00
#
_symmetry.space_group_name_H-M   'P 1'
#
loop_
_entity.id
_entity.type
_entity.pdbx_description
1 polymer ?
#
loop_
_entity_poly.entity_id
_entity_poly.type
_entity_poly.pdbx_seq_one_letter_code
_entity_poly.pdbx_strand_id
1 'polypeptide(L)'
;IIAIIFAFICVLLLATFPVWHEETDSEGSEREVKPFPSRPVSQVAFAIIFIAAVFVLVSVLWQHTASVAASIIAEDFGNGSVRSGVGTSAMVMGWFSFTLLIITTIGLLVMILSISVLTKMAGD
;
A
#
# COMPACT_ATOMS: atom_id res chain seq x y z
N ILE A 1 1.09 0.14 -13.55
CA ILE A 1 -0.21 -0.53 -13.82
C ILE A 1 -0.45 -1.68 -12.85
N ILE A 2 0.41 -2.71 -12.81
CA ILE A 2 0.25 -3.87 -11.90
C ILE A 2 0.11 -3.46 -10.43
N ALA A 3 0.94 -2.54 -9.94
CA ALA A 3 0.83 -2.04 -8.56
C ALA A 3 -0.51 -1.35 -8.25
N ILE A 4 -1.12 -0.69 -9.25
CA ILE A 4 -2.45 -0.05 -9.10
C ILE A 4 -3.52 -1.13 -8.96
N ILE A 5 -3.44 -2.21 -9.75
CA ILE A 5 -4.35 -3.35 -9.64
C ILE A 5 -4.25 -3.98 -8.25
N PHE A 6 -3.04 -4.17 -7.73
CA PHE A 6 -2.83 -4.72 -6.39
C PHE A 6 -3.33 -3.79 -5.28
N ALA A 7 -3.08 -2.49 -5.39
CA ALA A 7 -3.63 -1.51 -4.46
C ALA A 7 -5.17 -1.50 -4.50
N PHE A 8 -5.77 -1.61 -5.69
CA PHE A 8 -7.21 -1.70 -5.85
C PHE A 8 -7.79 -2.98 -5.23
N ILE A 9 -7.17 -4.14 -5.45
CA ILE A 9 -7.55 -5.40 -4.80
C ILE A 9 -7.43 -5.28 -3.28
N CYS A 10 -6.37 -4.66 -2.76
CA CYS A 10 -6.22 -4.40 -1.33
C CYS A 10 -7.37 -3.54 -0.79
N VAL A 11 -7.77 -2.49 -1.51
CA VAL A 11 -8.92 -1.66 -1.14
C VAL A 11 -10.21 -2.48 -1.15
N LEU A 12 -10.45 -3.33 -2.15
CA LEU A 12 -11.63 -4.20 -2.19
C LEU A 12 -11.67 -5.18 -1.02
N LEU A 13 -10.53 -5.82 -0.69
CA LEU A 13 -10.42 -6.73 0.45
C LEU A 13 -10.68 -6.00 1.78
N LEU A 14 -10.21 -4.75 1.89
CA LEU A 14 -10.48 -3.92 3.07
C LEU A 14 -11.92 -3.42 3.10
N ALA A 15 -12.54 -3.12 1.95
CA ALA A 15 -13.92 -2.66 1.83
C ALA A 15 -14.95 -3.76 2.11
N THR A 16 -14.59 -5.03 1.94
CA THR A 16 -15.38 -6.16 2.46
C THR A 16 -15.42 -6.20 3.99
N PHE A 17 -14.67 -5.35 4.69
CA PHE A 17 -14.88 -5.01 6.09
C PHE A 17 -15.50 -3.61 6.15
N PRO A 18 -16.59 -3.35 6.91
CA PRO A 18 -17.12 -4.13 8.02
C PRO A 18 -18.42 -4.85 7.67
N VAL A 19 -18.41 -6.19 7.66
CA VAL A 19 -19.66 -6.97 7.73
C VAL A 19 -20.12 -6.95 9.19
N TRP A 20 -21.26 -6.31 9.46
CA TRP A 20 -21.93 -6.42 10.76
C TRP A 20 -22.47 -7.84 10.89
N HIS A 21 -22.06 -8.57 11.93
CA HIS A 21 -22.66 -9.87 12.26
C HIS A 21 -23.38 -9.71 13.60
N GLU A 22 -24.70 -9.86 13.58
CA GLU A 22 -25.50 -9.94 14.79
C GLU A 22 -25.25 -11.32 15.42
N GLU A 23 -24.60 -11.36 16.58
CA GLU A 23 -24.59 -12.56 17.42
C GLU A 23 -25.61 -12.36 18.54
N THR A 24 -26.59 -13.27 18.62
CA THR A 24 -27.58 -13.30 19.70
C THR A 24 -26.97 -14.07 20.88
N ASP A 25 -26.73 -13.39 22.00
CA ASP A 25 -26.29 -14.04 23.24
C ASP A 25 -27.43 -14.86 23.87
N SER A 26 -27.06 -15.85 24.67
CA SER A 26 -27.90 -16.74 25.47
C SER A 26 -28.86 -16.02 26.43
N GLU A 27 -28.67 -14.73 26.70
CA GLU A 27 -29.55 -13.87 27.52
C GLU A 27 -30.51 -12.99 26.69
N GLY A 28 -30.52 -13.10 25.36
CA GLY A 28 -31.42 -12.33 24.49
C GLY A 28 -31.06 -10.85 24.34
N SER A 29 -29.85 -10.44 24.74
CA SER A 29 -29.33 -9.10 24.49
C SER A 29 -28.58 -9.07 23.16
N GLU A 30 -29.07 -8.29 22.20
CA GLU A 30 -28.37 -8.00 20.94
C GLU A 30 -27.08 -7.23 21.24
N ARG A 31 -25.92 -7.82 20.96
CA ARG A 31 -24.64 -7.11 20.96
C ARG A 31 -24.13 -7.02 19.54
N GLU A 32 -24.00 -5.79 19.02
CA GLU A 32 -23.25 -5.52 17.79
C GLU A 32 -21.77 -5.80 18.04
N VAL A 33 -21.33 -7.03 17.76
CA VAL A 33 -19.90 -7.36 17.77
C VAL A 33 -19.36 -7.05 16.39
N LYS A 34 -18.51 -6.02 16.30
CA LYS A 34 -17.77 -5.73 15.06
C LYS A 34 -16.75 -6.86 14.86
N PRO A 35 -16.89 -7.76 13.87
CA PRO A 35 -15.96 -8.86 13.73
C PRO A 35 -14.58 -8.31 13.40
N PHE A 36 -13.57 -8.74 14.15
CA PHE A 36 -12.18 -8.46 13.82
C PHE A 36 -11.90 -8.97 12.40
N PRO A 37 -11.15 -8.23 11.57
CA PRO A 37 -10.88 -8.65 10.20
C PRO A 37 -10.26 -10.04 10.21
N SER A 38 -10.78 -10.94 9.36
CA SER A 38 -10.34 -12.33 9.34
C SER A 38 -8.82 -12.37 9.11
N ARG A 39 -8.11 -13.12 9.97
CA ARG A 39 -6.65 -13.27 9.91
C ARG A 39 -6.10 -13.54 8.50
N PRO A 40 -6.67 -14.47 7.69
CA PRO A 40 -6.17 -14.72 6.35
C PRO A 40 -6.34 -13.53 5.41
N VAL A 41 -7.46 -12.80 5.46
CA VAL A 41 -7.68 -11.65 4.58
C VAL A 41 -6.74 -10.50 4.93
N SER A 42 -6.50 -10.25 6.23
CA SER A 42 -5.54 -9.24 6.68
C SER A 42 -4.11 -9.55 6.23
N GLN A 43 -3.70 -10.83 6.30
CA GLN A 43 -2.39 -11.27 5.82
C GLN A 43 -2.24 -11.16 4.30
N VAL A 44 -3.28 -11.52 3.55
CA VAL A 44 -3.28 -11.39 2.08
C VAL A 44 -3.25 -9.92 1.67
N ALA A 45 -4.04 -9.06 2.31
CA ALA A 45 -4.02 -7.62 2.07
C ALA A 45 -2.63 -7.02 2.35
N PHE A 46 -2.01 -7.40 3.47
CA PHE A 46 -0.64 -7.00 3.81
C PHE A 46 0.39 -7.46 2.77
N ALA A 47 0.33 -8.73 2.34
CA ALA A 47 1.27 -9.25 1.35
C ALA A 47 1.12 -8.56 -0.01
N ILE A 48 -0.12 -8.37 -0.47
CA ILE A 48 -0.40 -7.74 -1.77
C ILE A 48 0.05 -6.27 -1.78
N ILE A 49 -0.23 -5.50 -0.72
CA ILE A 49 0.19 -4.09 -0.66
C ILE A 49 1.72 -3.95 -0.57
N PHE A 50 2.38 -4.87 0.14
CA PHE A 50 3.85 -4.90 0.22
C PHE A 50 4.48 -5.16 -1.15
N ILE A 51 3.97 -6.15 -1.88
CA ILE A 51 4.42 -6.45 -3.25
C ILE A 51 4.16 -5.25 -4.18
N ALA A 52 3.01 -4.57 -4.04
CA ALA A 52 2.71 -3.37 -4.80
C ALA A 52 3.73 -2.25 -4.53
N ALA A 53 4.11 -2.04 -3.26
CA ALA A 53 5.11 -1.04 -2.88
C ALA A 53 6.48 -1.34 -3.50
N VAL A 54 6.91 -2.60 -3.52
CA VAL A 54 8.17 -3.03 -4.17
C VAL A 54 8.14 -2.74 -5.68
N PHE A 55 7.03 -3.04 -6.36
CA PHE A 55 6.91 -2.74 -7.79
C PHE A 55 6.98 -1.23 -8.08
N VAL A 56 6.32 -0.40 -7.27
CA VAL A 56 6.41 1.06 -7.42
C VAL A 56 7.84 1.55 -7.17
N LEU A 57 8.51 1.05 -6.14
CA LEU A 57 9.89 1.40 -5.83
C LEU A 57 10.81 1.10 -7.02
N VAL A 58 10.78 -0.13 -7.55
CA VAL A 58 11.58 -0.52 -8.72
C VAL A 58 11.26 0.35 -9.93
N SER A 59 9.98 0.64 -10.16
CA SER A 59 9.56 1.46 -11.29
C SER A 59 10.06 2.90 -11.19
N VAL A 60 9.96 3.53 -10.02
CA VAL A 60 10.43 4.92 -9.81
C VAL A 60 11.95 5.00 -9.89
N LEU A 61 12.67 4.03 -9.31
CA LEU A 61 14.13 3.95 -9.43
C LEU A 61 14.57 3.81 -10.88
N TRP A 62 13.89 2.96 -11.65
CA TRP A 62 14.15 2.81 -13.08
C TRP A 62 13.87 4.09 -13.87
N GLN A 63 12.75 4.78 -13.59
CA GLN A 63 12.44 6.06 -14.22
C GLN A 63 13.48 7.13 -13.88
N HIS A 64 13.98 7.16 -12.65
CA HIS A 64 15.03 8.07 -12.22
C HIS A 64 16.33 7.84 -12.99
N THR A 65 16.82 6.59 -13.07
CA THR A 65 18.07 6.28 -13.77
C THR A 65 17.95 6.48 -15.29
N ALA A 66 16.84 6.03 -15.90
CA ALA A 66 16.63 6.15 -17.33
C ALA A 66 16.49 7.61 -17.77
N SER A 67 15.77 8.44 -17.01
CA SER A 67 15.62 9.86 -17.32
C SER A 67 16.92 10.64 -17.12
N VAL A 68 17.73 10.30 -16.11
CA VAL A 68 19.07 10.88 -15.93
C VAL A 68 19.96 10.51 -17.12
N ALA A 69 20.03 9.24 -17.51
CA ALA A 69 20.82 8.82 -18.67
C ALA A 69 20.40 9.53 -19.96
N ALA A 70 19.09 9.63 -20.21
CA ALA A 70 18.55 10.34 -21.36
C ALA A 70 18.88 11.84 -21.32
N SER A 71 18.85 12.47 -20.14
CA SER A 71 19.19 13.89 -19.99
C SER A 71 20.66 14.16 -20.33
N ILE A 72 21.59 13.32 -19.87
CA ILE A 72 23.01 13.45 -20.17
C ILE A 72 23.28 13.26 -21.67
N ILE A 73 22.68 12.25 -22.29
CA ILE A 73 22.84 12.00 -23.73
C ILE A 73 22.30 13.19 -24.54
N ALA A 74 21.15 13.75 -24.17
CA ALA A 74 20.58 14.92 -24.85
C ALA A 74 21.44 16.18 -24.68
N GLU A 75 22.04 16.38 -23.51
CA GLU A 75 22.93 17.51 -23.23
C GLU A 75 24.25 17.39 -24.03
N ASP A 76 24.79 16.18 -24.12
CA ASP A 76 26.01 15.86 -24.86
C ASP A 76 25.81 16.02 -26.39
N PHE A 77 24.72 15.50 -26.95
CA PHE A 77 24.35 15.72 -28.35
C PHE A 77 24.07 17.19 -28.68
N GLY A 78 23.56 17.95 -27.72
CA GLY A 78 23.30 19.38 -27.86
C GLY A 78 24.55 20.24 -27.73
N ASN A 79 25.74 19.66 -27.51
CA ASN A 79 26.98 20.39 -27.18
C ASN A 79 26.76 21.41 -26.04
N GLY A 80 25.93 21.06 -25.05
CA GLY A 80 25.52 21.93 -23.96
C GLY A 80 24.49 23.03 -24.31
N SER A 81 24.05 23.14 -25.56
CA SER A 81 23.04 24.13 -25.99
C SER A 81 21.60 23.73 -25.64
N VAL A 82 21.35 22.46 -25.32
CA VAL A 82 20.01 21.94 -24.97
C VAL A 82 20.02 21.49 -23.52
N ARG A 83 19.34 22.24 -22.64
CA ARG A 83 19.16 21.82 -21.24
C ARG A 83 18.05 20.78 -21.18
N SER A 84 18.42 19.52 -21.00
CA SER A 84 17.47 18.44 -20.77
C SER A 84 17.27 18.25 -19.28
N GLY A 85 16.04 18.43 -18.81
CA GLY A 85 15.68 18.23 -17.41
C GLY A 85 14.89 16.94 -17.23
N VAL A 86 15.04 16.30 -16.08
CA VAL A 86 14.15 15.20 -15.72
C VAL A 86 12.77 15.76 -15.37
N GLY A 87 11.70 15.08 -15.80
CA GLY A 87 10.32 15.42 -15.44
C GLY A 87 10.08 15.35 -13.93
N THR A 88 10.33 16.45 -13.23
CA THR A 88 10.21 16.57 -11.77
C THR A 88 8.79 16.27 -11.28
N SER A 89 7.77 16.68 -12.03
CA SER A 89 6.37 16.39 -11.72
C SER A 89 6.06 14.88 -11.70
N ALA A 90 6.59 14.14 -12.67
CA ALA A 90 6.44 12.68 -12.73
C ALA A 90 7.19 11.99 -11.58
N MET A 91 8.39 12.45 -11.23
CA MET A 91 9.13 11.95 -10.07
C MET A 91 8.35 12.15 -8.76
N VAL A 92 7.81 13.35 -8.53
CA VAL A 92 7.10 13.68 -7.29
C VAL A 92 5.85 12.81 -7.14
N MET A 93 5.05 12.62 -8.19
CA MET A 93 3.88 11.73 -8.12
C MET A 93 4.27 10.27 -7.86
N GLY A 94 5.37 9.79 -8.44
CA GLY A 94 5.89 8.45 -8.21
C GLY A 94 6.27 8.20 -6.76
N TRP A 95 7.09 9.09 -6.17
CA TRP A 95 7.50 9.01 -4.77
C TRP A 95 6.34 9.22 -3.80
N PHE A 96 5.42 10.14 -4.11
CA PHE A 96 4.21 10.35 -3.32
C PHE A 96 3.36 9.08 -3.25
N SER A 97 3.14 8.41 -4.38
CA SER A 97 2.44 7.12 -4.43
C SER A 97 3.16 6.05 -3.60
N PHE A 98 4.49 5.95 -3.71
CA PHE A 98 5.28 5.03 -2.90
C PHE A 98 5.12 5.28 -1.40
N THR A 99 5.20 6.54 -0.96
CA THR A 99 5.01 6.91 0.45
C THR A 99 3.63 6.50 0.97
N LEU A 100 2.57 6.71 0.20
CA LEU A 100 1.22 6.28 0.58
C LEU A 100 1.12 4.75 0.73
N LEU A 101 1.76 3.97 -0.15
CA LEU A 101 1.78 2.50 -0.05
C LEU A 101 2.53 2.03 1.20
N ILE A 102 3.64 2.69 1.56
CA ILE A 102 4.38 2.39 2.79
C ILE A 102 3.54 2.71 4.03
N ILE A 103 2.89 3.89 4.08
CA ILE A 103 1.99 4.26 5.18
C ILE A 103 0.88 3.21 5.33
N THR A 104 0.27 2.79 4.21
CA THR A 104 -0.77 1.76 4.21
C THR A 104 -0.24 0.42 4.74
N THR A 105 0.96 0.02 4.32
CA THR A 105 1.61 -1.23 4.76
C THR A 105 1.87 -1.20 6.27
N ILE A 106 2.38 -0.08 6.81
CA ILE A 106 2.61 0.10 8.24
C ILE A 106 1.29 0.09 8.99
N GLY A 107 0.25 0.77 8.48
CA GLY A 107 -1.08 0.78 9.08
C GLY A 107 -1.67 -0.62 9.23
N LEU A 108 -1.56 -1.45 8.18
CA LEU A 108 -1.99 -2.85 8.23
C LEU A 108 -1.15 -3.69 9.19
N LEU A 109 0.17 -3.48 9.24
CA LEU A 109 1.04 -4.17 10.19
C LEU A 109 0.65 -3.85 11.63
N VAL A 110 0.46 -2.56 11.96
CA VAL A 110 0.03 -2.12 13.28
C VAL A 110 -1.34 -2.68 13.64
N MET A 111 -2.28 -2.72 12.70
CA MET A 111 -3.60 -3.32 12.90
C MET A 111 -3.48 -4.82 13.25
N ILE A 112 -2.71 -5.59 12.49
CA ILE A 112 -2.51 -7.03 12.72
C ILE A 112 -1.84 -7.28 14.09
N LEU A 113 -0.83 -6.50 14.43
CA LEU A 113 -0.15 -6.60 15.73
C LEU A 113 -1.10 -6.26 16.88
N SER A 114 -1.90 -5.20 16.74
CA SER A 114 -2.86 -4.76 17.76
C SER A 114 -3.90 -5.84 18.04
N ILE A 115 -4.47 -6.45 17.01
CA ILE A 115 -5.43 -7.57 17.15
C ILE A 115 -4.77 -8.75 17.87
N SER A 116 -3.54 -9.10 17.48
CA SER A 116 -2.80 -10.21 18.07
C SER A 116 -2.54 -10.00 19.57
N VAL A 117 -2.17 -8.77 19.94
CA VAL A 117 -1.92 -8.36 21.32
C VAL A 117 -3.22 -8.33 22.13
N LEU A 118 -4.32 -7.81 21.57
CA LEU A 118 -5.64 -7.81 22.20
C LEU A 118 -6.17 -9.23 22.44
N THR A 119 -6.05 -10.13 21.45
CA THR A 119 -6.44 -11.54 21.62
C THR A 119 -5.65 -12.21 22.74
N LYS A 120 -4.36 -11.89 22.88
CA LYS A 120 -3.50 -12.45 23.92
C LYS A 120 -3.83 -11.90 25.33
N MET A 121 -4.28 -10.66 25.43
CA MET A 121 -4.69 -10.06 26.71
C MET A 121 -6.12 -10.43 27.12
N ALA A 122 -7.01 -10.67 26.15
CA ALA A 122 -8.41 -11.05 26.40
C ALA A 122 -8.60 -12.57 26.61
N GLY A 123 -7.52 -13.36 26.51
CA GLY A 123 -7.55 -14.81 26.65
C GLY A 123 -6.23 -15.34 27.22
N ASP A 124 -5.96 -14.94 28.46
CA ASP A 124 -5.76 -15.84 29.60
C ASP A 124 -6.97 -15.64 30.53
#